data_AF-A0A183FCH8-F1
#
_entry.id   AF-A0A183FCH8-F1
#
_cell.length_a   1.000
_cell.length_b   1.000
_cell.length_c   1.000
_cell.angle_alpha   90.00
_cell.angle_beta   90.00
_cell.angle_gamma   90.00
#
_symmetry.space_group_name_H-M   'P 1'
#
loop_
_entity.id
_entity.type
_entity.pdbx_description
1 polymer ?
#
loop_
_entity_poly.entity_id
_entity_poly.type
_entity_poly.pdbx_seq_one_letter_code
_entity_poly.pdbx_strand_id
1 'polypeptide(L)'
;MKEGRKRLYEYNGTNGTRIIITREKTMSVQEQDRLGLYIRKMIRLACEHNKTKIPEVVMAKGQLRIGALMPMKPAIAAIKLNVNMNDWNGTPLESMLTDKEKELLEVL
;
A
#
# COMPACT_ATOMS: atom_id res chain seq x y z
N MET A 1 -13.80 14.27 -26.35
CA MET A 1 -12.47 14.10 -25.70
C MET A 1 -12.23 15.29 -24.77
N LYS A 2 -11.64 15.12 -23.57
CA LYS A 2 -11.31 16.25 -22.68
C LYS A 2 -10.26 17.16 -23.33
N GLU A 3 -10.46 18.48 -23.25
CA GLU A 3 -9.66 19.55 -23.89
C GLU A 3 -8.13 19.32 -23.83
N GLY A 4 -7.61 18.88 -22.68
CA GLY A 4 -6.18 18.64 -22.50
C GLY A 4 -5.60 17.50 -23.34
N ARG A 5 -6.38 16.43 -23.63
CA ARG A 5 -5.90 15.33 -24.49
C ARG A 5 -5.76 15.76 -25.94
N LYS A 6 -6.62 16.67 -26.40
CA LYS A 6 -6.57 17.24 -27.75
C LYS A 6 -5.29 18.08 -27.92
N ARG A 7 -5.00 18.97 -26.96
CA ARG A 7 -3.77 19.78 -26.96
C ARG A 7 -2.49 18.95 -26.95
N LEU A 8 -2.46 17.85 -26.19
CA LEU A 8 -1.31 16.96 -26.17
C LEU A 8 -1.10 16.27 -27.51
N TYR A 9 -2.18 15.86 -28.17
CA TYR A 9 -2.13 15.25 -29.49
C TYR A 9 -1.60 16.22 -30.55
N GLU A 10 -2.11 17.46 -30.57
CA GLU A 10 -1.64 18.53 -31.45
C GLU A 10 -0.15 18.84 -31.19
N TYR A 11 0.25 18.98 -29.92
CA TYR A 11 1.65 19.22 -29.56
C TYR A 11 2.58 18.09 -30.02
N ASN A 12 2.18 16.84 -29.82
CA ASN A 12 2.93 15.66 -30.28
C ASN A 12 3.11 15.69 -31.80
N GLY A 13 2.04 16.03 -32.55
CA GLY A 13 2.07 16.16 -34.00
C GLY A 13 2.97 17.29 -34.49
N THR A 14 2.89 18.48 -33.89
CA THR A 14 3.68 19.65 -34.31
C THR A 14 5.17 19.52 -33.95
N ASN A 15 5.49 18.91 -32.81
CA ASN A 15 6.87 18.87 -32.30
C ASN A 15 7.59 17.53 -32.56
N GLY A 16 6.95 16.60 -33.27
CA GLY A 16 7.52 15.27 -33.51
C GLY A 16 7.78 14.48 -32.22
N THR A 17 7.02 14.75 -31.16
CA THR A 17 7.18 14.11 -29.85
C THR A 17 6.10 13.05 -29.63
N ARG A 18 6.34 12.11 -28.71
CA ARG A 18 5.38 11.06 -28.34
C ARG A 18 5.14 11.07 -26.84
N ILE A 19 4.61 12.16 -26.33
CA ILE A 19 4.26 12.30 -24.92
C ILE A 19 2.98 11.50 -24.65
N ILE A 20 3.07 10.54 -23.74
CA ILE A 20 1.96 9.69 -23.30
C ILE A 20 1.70 10.00 -21.83
N ILE A 21 0.47 10.41 -21.49
CA ILE A 21 0.07 10.55 -20.09
C ILE A 21 -0.38 9.17 -19.60
N THR A 22 0.53 8.48 -18.93
CA THR A 22 0.21 7.29 -18.13
C THR A 22 -0.15 7.77 -16.74
N ARG A 23 -1.36 7.48 -16.26
CA ARG A 23 -1.60 7.53 -14.82
C ARG A 23 -0.95 6.30 -14.22
N GLU A 24 0.09 6.47 -13.42
CA GLU A 24 0.42 5.44 -12.43
C GLU A 24 -0.85 5.15 -11.63
N LYS A 25 -1.19 3.86 -11.48
CA LYS A 25 -2.16 3.46 -10.47
C LYS A 25 -1.50 3.68 -9.12
N THR A 26 -1.51 4.92 -8.63
CA THR A 26 -1.34 5.16 -7.21
C THR A 26 -2.46 4.37 -6.54
N MET A 27 -2.10 3.30 -5.82
CA MET A 27 -3.04 2.64 -4.92
C MET A 27 -3.80 3.71 -4.15
N SER A 28 -5.13 3.59 -4.08
CA SER A 28 -5.87 4.59 -3.32
C SER A 28 -5.36 4.55 -1.87
N VAL A 29 -5.09 5.71 -1.29
CA VAL A 29 -4.72 5.84 0.13
C VAL A 29 -5.74 5.09 1.01
N GLN A 30 -7.00 5.05 0.57
CA GLN A 30 -8.10 4.31 1.19
C GLN A 30 -7.83 2.80 1.33
N GLU A 31 -7.16 2.19 0.36
CA GLU A 31 -6.92 0.74 0.34
C GLU A 31 -5.76 0.37 1.29
N GLN A 32 -4.75 1.23 1.39
CA GLN A 32 -3.71 1.15 2.41
C GLN A 32 -4.30 1.34 3.81
N ASP A 33 -5.23 2.29 3.99
CA ASP A 33 -5.91 2.50 5.26
C ASP A 33 -6.77 1.29 5.65
N ARG A 34 -7.49 0.69 4.70
CA ARG A 34 -8.25 -0.56 4.92
C ARG A 34 -7.35 -1.70 5.35
N LEU A 35 -6.19 -1.87 4.71
CA LEU A 35 -5.22 -2.88 5.11
C LEU A 35 -4.66 -2.59 6.51
N GLY A 36 -4.37 -1.33 6.84
CA GLY A 36 -3.94 -0.93 8.17
C GLY A 36 -4.96 -1.26 9.27
N LEU A 37 -6.25 -1.04 8.99
CA LEU A 37 -7.35 -1.43 9.88
C LEU A 37 -7.45 -2.96 10.04
N TYR A 38 -7.27 -3.70 8.96
CA TYR A 38 -7.24 -5.16 8.99
C TYR A 38 -6.08 -5.68 9.86
N ILE A 39 -4.86 -5.17 9.64
CA ILE A 39 -3.68 -5.53 10.45
C ILE A 39 -3.94 -5.20 11.93
N ARG A 40 -4.54 -4.06 12.25
CA ARG A 40 -4.92 -3.70 13.62
C ARG A 40 -5.86 -4.72 14.26
N LYS A 41 -6.86 -5.21 13.51
CA LYS A 41 -7.76 -6.28 13.97
C LYS A 41 -6.98 -7.56 14.24
N MET A 42 -6.09 -7.96 13.33
CA MET A 42 -5.30 -9.20 13.47
C MET A 42 -4.34 -9.16 14.65
N ILE A 43 -3.67 -8.01 14.87
CA ILE A 43 -2.81 -7.80 16.05
C ILE A 43 -3.62 -7.94 17.33
N ARG A 44 -4.82 -7.33 17.39
CA ARG A 44 -5.70 -7.44 18.55
C ARG A 44 -6.05 -8.91 18.84
N LEU A 45 -6.51 -9.65 17.83
CA LEU A 45 -6.88 -11.06 17.99
C LEU A 45 -5.70 -11.92 18.47
N ALA A 46 -4.51 -11.71 17.89
CA ALA A 46 -3.30 -12.42 18.29
C ALA A 46 -2.89 -12.10 19.75
N CYS A 47 -2.98 -10.84 20.15
CA CYS A 47 -2.68 -10.42 21.52
C CYS A 47 -3.72 -10.95 22.53
N GLU A 48 -5.01 -10.94 22.18
CA GLU A 48 -6.09 -11.50 23.01
C GLU A 48 -5.90 -13.01 23.21
N HIS A 49 -5.60 -13.74 22.14
CA HIS A 49 -5.31 -15.18 22.21
C HIS A 49 -4.09 -15.48 23.10
N ASN A 50 -3.03 -14.70 22.97
CA ASN A 50 -1.78 -14.90 23.71
C ASN A 50 -1.75 -14.23 25.09
N LYS A 51 -2.85 -13.56 25.50
CA LYS A 51 -2.96 -12.77 26.74
C LYS A 51 -1.83 -11.74 26.90
N THR A 52 -1.38 -11.15 25.78
CA THR A 52 -0.34 -10.13 25.77
C THR A 52 -0.94 -8.73 25.65
N LYS A 53 -0.14 -7.72 26.00
CA LYS A 53 -0.56 -6.32 25.89
C LYS A 53 -0.73 -5.95 24.42
N ILE A 54 -1.90 -5.44 24.06
CA ILE A 54 -2.17 -4.94 22.71
C ILE A 54 -1.36 -3.64 22.51
N PRO A 55 -0.48 -3.57 21.49
CA PRO A 55 0.26 -2.35 21.19
C PRO A 55 -0.68 -1.29 20.59
N GLU A 56 -0.30 -0.02 20.73
CA GLU A 56 -1.00 1.07 20.04
C GLU A 56 -0.75 0.96 18.54
N VAL A 57 -1.82 0.95 17.73
CA VAL A 57 -1.72 0.88 16.26
C VAL A 57 -2.40 2.10 15.66
N VAL A 58 -1.63 2.93 14.96
CA VAL A 58 -2.06 4.21 14.40
C VAL A 58 -1.70 4.29 12.92
N MET A 59 -2.64 4.76 12.11
CA MET A 59 -2.40 5.13 10.72
C MET A 59 -2.09 6.63 10.64
N ALA A 60 -0.98 6.98 10.00
CA ALA A 60 -0.61 8.37 9.75
C ALA A 60 -0.01 8.49 8.34
N LYS A 61 -0.61 9.34 7.49
CA LYS A 61 -0.13 9.64 6.12
C LYS A 61 0.12 8.37 5.28
N GLY A 62 -0.76 7.37 5.38
CA GLY A 62 -0.64 6.10 4.64
C GLY A 62 0.42 5.14 5.19
N GLN A 63 1.00 5.43 6.37
CA GLN A 63 1.92 4.54 7.08
C GLN A 63 1.27 4.02 8.36
N LEU A 64 1.61 2.78 8.70
CA LEU A 64 1.20 2.08 9.91
C LEU A 64 2.32 2.19 10.96
N ARG A 65 1.98 2.72 12.14
CA ARG A 65 2.83 2.75 13.33
C ARG A 65 2.29 1.77 14.36
N ILE A 66 3.14 0.91 14.89
CA ILE A 66 2.78 -0.12 15.88
C ILE A 66 3.69 0.07 17.10
N GLY A 67 3.14 0.57 18.21
CA GLY A 67 3.88 0.90 19.42
C GLY A 67 5.06 1.82 19.13
N ALA A 68 6.26 1.37 19.50
CA ALA A 68 7.52 2.10 19.31
C ALA A 68 8.23 1.78 17.98
N LEU A 69 7.63 0.95 17.10
CA LEU A 69 8.23 0.60 15.81
C LEU A 69 8.20 1.78 14.83
N MET A 70 9.20 1.83 13.95
CA MET A 70 9.27 2.82 12.88
C MET A 70 8.03 2.70 11.98
N PRO A 71 7.35 3.82 11.63
CA PRO A 71 6.23 3.80 10.70
C PRO A 71 6.62 3.17 9.37
N MET A 72 5.78 2.27 8.86
CA MET A 72 6.03 1.56 7.61
C MET A 72 4.76 1.40 6.79
N LYS A 73 4.87 1.05 5.51
CA LYS A 73 3.68 0.77 4.70
C LYS A 73 2.91 -0.43 5.28
N PRO A 74 1.56 -0.39 5.29
CA PRO A 74 0.72 -1.52 5.68
C PRO A 74 1.11 -2.84 5.01
N ALA A 75 1.41 -2.84 3.70
CA ALA A 75 1.80 -4.05 2.99
C ALA A 75 3.11 -4.68 3.54
N ILE A 76 4.11 -3.84 3.84
CA ILE A 76 5.36 -4.29 4.45
C ILE A 76 5.11 -4.82 5.86
N ALA A 77 4.28 -4.11 6.65
CA ALA A 77 3.94 -4.55 8.00
C ALA A 77 3.24 -5.91 8.01
N ALA A 78 2.30 -6.14 7.08
CA ALA A 78 1.59 -7.41 6.96
C ALA A 78 2.56 -8.58 6.77
N ILE A 79 3.58 -8.40 5.92
CA ILE A 79 4.59 -9.42 5.64
C ILE A 79 5.52 -9.62 6.83
N LYS A 80 6.07 -8.54 7.40
CA LYS A 80 6.97 -8.63 8.56
C LYS A 80 6.33 -9.26 9.79
N LEU A 81 5.02 -9.08 9.95
CA LEU A 81 4.26 -9.65 11.07
C LEU A 81 3.64 -11.01 10.74
N ASN A 82 3.85 -11.53 9.52
CA ASN A 82 3.25 -12.75 9.00
C ASN A 82 1.73 -12.79 9.26
N VAL A 83 1.05 -11.69 8.91
CA VAL A 83 -0.40 -11.56 9.13
C VAL A 83 -1.12 -12.57 8.26
N ASN A 84 -2.02 -13.35 8.86
CA ASN A 84 -2.93 -14.19 8.09
C ASN A 84 -3.84 -13.32 7.24
N MET A 85 -3.84 -13.54 5.92
CA MET A 85 -4.58 -12.76 4.92
C MET A 85 -5.84 -13.48 4.40
N ASN A 86 -6.23 -14.62 4.97
CA ASN A 86 -7.36 -15.43 4.46
C ASN A 86 -8.69 -14.66 4.43
N ASP A 87 -8.90 -13.78 5.41
CA ASP A 87 -10.13 -12.96 5.51
C ASP A 87 -9.98 -11.59 4.84
N TRP A 88 -8.84 -11.32 4.20
CA TRP A 88 -8.61 -10.06 3.50
C TRP A 88 -9.28 -10.09 2.12
N ASN A 89 -10.16 -9.11 1.88
CA ASN A 89 -10.95 -8.99 0.65
C ASN A 89 -10.55 -7.81 -0.25
N GLY A 90 -9.36 -7.27 -0.06
CA GLY A 90 -8.82 -6.17 -0.87
C GLY A 90 -7.77 -6.65 -1.88
N THR A 91 -6.93 -5.72 -2.34
CA THR A 91 -5.84 -6.05 -3.26
C THR A 91 -4.86 -7.06 -2.64
N PRO A 92 -4.33 -8.03 -3.42
CA PRO A 92 -3.26 -8.91 -2.96
C PRO A 92 -2.03 -8.12 -2.52
N LEU A 93 -1.34 -8.56 -1.45
CA LEU A 93 -0.19 -7.84 -0.88
C LEU A 93 0.92 -7.59 -1.91
N GLU A 94 1.16 -8.55 -2.80
CA GLU A 94 2.20 -8.49 -3.83
C GLU A 94 1.94 -7.34 -4.83
N SER A 95 0.67 -6.99 -5.04
CA SER A 95 0.29 -5.87 -5.89
C SER A 95 0.44 -4.50 -5.20
N MET A 96 0.60 -4.51 -3.87
CA MET A 96 0.75 -3.31 -3.05
C MET A 96 2.21 -2.94 -2.77
N LEU A 97 3.15 -3.84 -3.13
CA LEU A 97 4.58 -3.65 -3.02
C LEU A 97 5.17 -3.11 -4.33
N THR A 98 6.16 -2.23 -4.19
CA THR A 98 7.04 -1.85 -5.30
C THR A 98 8.02 -2.97 -5.61
N ASP A 99 8.59 -2.98 -6.81
CA ASP A 99 9.56 -4.01 -7.23
C ASP A 99 10.78 -4.06 -6.30
N LYS A 100 11.28 -2.89 -5.86
CA LYS A 100 12.34 -2.79 -4.84
C LYS A 100 11.95 -3.41 -3.49
N GLU A 101 10.71 -3.26 -3.07
CA GLU A 101 10.22 -3.83 -1.81
C GLU A 101 10.08 -5.34 -1.91
N LYS A 102 9.73 -5.88 -3.08
CA LYS A 102 9.69 -7.32 -3.33
C LYS A 102 11.09 -7.93 -3.27
N GLU A 103 12.05 -7.32 -3.97
CA GLU A 103 13.45 -7.77 -3.96
C GLU A 103 14.02 -7.80 -2.53
N LEU A 104 13.73 -6.79 -1.71
CA LEU A 104 14.17 -6.74 -0.32
C LEU A 104 13.52 -7.81 0.59
N LEU A 105 12.34 -8.31 0.21
CA LEU A 105 11.60 -9.31 0.98
C LEU A 105 11.93 -10.74 0.54
N GLU A 106 12.37 -10.98 -0.69
CA GLU A 106 12.83 -12.30 -1.16
C GLU A 106 14.16 -12.74 -0.55
N VAL A 107 14.91 -11.82 0.07
CA VAL A 107 16.23 -12.06 0.66
C VAL A 107 16.15 -12.37 2.17
N LEU A 108 14.96 -12.33 2.77
CA LEU A 108 14.71 -12.62 4.20
C LEU A 108 14.16 -14.04 4.39
#